data_AF-A0A150NFQ6-F1
#
_entry.id   AF-A0A150NFQ6-F1
#
_cell.length_a   1.000
_cell.length_b   1.000
_cell.length_c   1.000
_cell.angle_alpha   90.00
_cell.angle_beta   90.00
_cell.angle_gamma   90.00
#
_symmetry.space_group_name_H-M   'P 1'
#
loop_
_entity.id
_entity.type
_entity.pdbx_description
1 polymer ?
#
loop_
_entity_poly.entity_id
_entity_poly.type
_entity_poly.pdbx_seq_one_letter_code
_entity_poly.pdbx_strand_id
1 'polypeptide(L)' 'MSKEQKRQAFYTQSPEEVLQAVDATEQGLSSSEAEKRLAEFGHNELEEGGNDQSWSNSSSNLRI' A
#
# COMPACT_ATOMS: atom_id res chain seq x y z
N MET A 1 -12.41 -0.42 7.78
CA MET A 1 -12.01 0.42 6.63
C MET A 1 -11.20 -0.48 5.71
N SER A 2 -11.62 -0.66 4.46
CA SER A 2 -10.89 -1.49 3.49
C SER A 2 -9.73 -0.67 2.91
N LYS A 3 -8.47 -1.09 3.10
CA LYS A 3 -7.27 -0.45 2.55
C LYS A 3 -7.09 -0.81 1.06
N GLU A 4 -8.13 -0.64 0.26
CA GLU A 4 -8.10 -1.12 -1.12
C GLU A 4 -7.32 -0.16 -2.02
N GLN A 5 -6.15 -0.62 -2.48
CA GLN A 5 -5.28 0.12 -3.37
C GLN A 5 -5.70 -0.06 -4.84
N LYS A 6 -5.58 1.00 -5.66
CA LYS A 6 -5.80 0.94 -7.11
C LYS A 6 -4.75 0.02 -7.75
N ARG A 7 -5.16 -1.13 -8.31
CA ARG A 7 -4.28 -2.10 -8.97
C ARG A 7 -4.21 -1.90 -10.49
N GLN A 8 -3.91 -0.68 -10.92
CA GLN A 8 -3.74 -0.35 -12.34
C GLN A 8 -2.25 -0.37 -12.74
N ALA A 9 -1.98 -0.64 -14.02
CA ALA A 9 -0.62 -0.61 -14.57
C ALA A 9 -0.18 0.85 -14.86
N PHE A 10 -0.07 1.68 -13.81
CA PHE A 10 0.29 3.10 -13.97
C PHE A 10 1.60 3.35 -14.73
N TYR A 11 2.52 2.39 -14.69
CA TYR A 11 3.81 2.46 -15.38
C TYR A 11 3.71 2.41 -16.92
N THR A 12 2.54 2.11 -17.49
CA THR A 12 2.30 2.13 -18.93
C THR A 12 1.49 3.34 -19.40
N GLN A 13 1.06 4.21 -18.49
CA GLN A 13 0.19 5.35 -18.76
C GLN A 13 1.00 6.65 -18.86
N SER A 14 0.41 7.68 -19.46
CA SER A 14 1.03 9.01 -19.48
C SER A 14 1.00 9.67 -18.10
N PRO A 15 1.93 10.60 -17.79
CA PRO A 15 1.91 11.32 -16.52
C PRO A 15 0.57 12.03 -16.25
N GLU A 16 -0.05 12.61 -17.27
CA GLU A 16 -1.32 13.31 -17.18
C GLU A 16 -2.47 12.37 -16.81
N GLU A 17 -2.51 11.19 -17.45
CA GLU A 17 -3.50 10.14 -17.14
C GLU A 17 -3.34 9.64 -15.70
N VAL A 18 -2.10 9.44 -15.25
CA VAL A 18 -1.80 9.00 -13.89
C VAL A 18 -2.25 10.05 -12.88
N LEU A 19 -1.89 11.32 -13.08
CA LEU A 19 -2.26 12.42 -12.18
C LEU A 19 -3.77 12.58 -12.06
N GLN A 20 -4.49 12.47 -13.18
CA GLN A 20 -5.95 12.45 -13.17
C GLN A 20 -6.49 11.22 -12.43
N ALA A 21 -5.92 10.04 -12.66
CA ALA A 21 -6.38 8.80 -12.04
C ALA A 21 -6.14 8.76 -10.52
N VAL A 22 -5.14 9.49 -10.00
CA VAL A 22 -4.82 9.56 -8.56
C VAL A 22 -5.26 10.84 -7.88
N ASP A 23 -6.04 11.68 -8.58
CA ASP A 23 -6.51 12.99 -8.11
C ASP A 23 -5.38 13.82 -7.50
N ALA A 24 -4.28 13.97 -8.23
CA ALA A 24 -3.10 14.72 -7.80
C ALA A 24 -2.65 15.69 -8.88
N THR A 25 -1.78 16.61 -8.50
CA THR A 25 -1.16 17.58 -9.41
C THR A 25 0.33 17.33 -9.54
N GLU A 26 0.98 17.98 -10.51
CA GLU A 26 2.44 17.95 -10.64
C GLU A 26 3.14 18.53 -9.40
N GLN A 27 2.48 19.41 -8.66
CA GLN A 27 2.96 20.00 -7.41
C GLN A 27 2.69 19.10 -6.19
N GLY A 28 2.04 17.95 -6.41
CA GLY A 28 1.67 16.99 -5.38
C GLY A 28 0.27 17.23 -4.81
N LEU A 29 0.11 16.87 -3.53
CA LEU A 29 -1.13 17.00 -2.77
C LEU A 29 -1.04 18.15 -1.79
N SER A 30 -2.18 18.77 -1.49
CA SER A 30 -2.26 19.69 -0.34
C SER A 30 -2.16 18.93 0.98
N SER A 31 -1.78 19.62 2.06
CA SER A 31 -1.73 19.03 3.40
C SER A 31 -3.10 18.46 3.83
N SER A 32 -4.20 19.14 3.48
CA SER A 32 -5.55 18.67 3.80
C SER A 32 -5.92 17.38 3.07
N GLU A 33 -5.53 17.23 1.80
CA GLU A 33 -5.76 15.99 1.04
C GLU A 33 -4.89 14.84 1.57
N ALA A 34 -3.65 15.14 1.97
CA ALA A 34 -2.78 14.16 2.59
C ALA A 34 -3.37 13.64 3.91
N GLU A 35 -3.86 14.54 4.77
CA GLU A 35 -4.54 14.18 6.02
C GLU A 35 -5.81 13.34 5.79
N LYS A 36 -6.63 13.72 4.80
CA LYS A 36 -7.82 12.95 4.41
C LYS A 36 -7.45 11.53 3.96
N ARG A 37 -6.44 11.38 3.09
CA ARG A 37 -5.96 10.08 2.62
C ARG A 37 -5.39 9.24 3.76
N LEU A 38 -4.67 9.86 4.69
CA LEU A 38 -4.12 9.17 5.84
C LEU A 38 -5.23 8.62 6.75
N ALA A 39 -6.30 9.39 6.96
CA ALA A 39 -7.47 8.94 7.73
C ALA A 39 -8.27 7.82 7.03
N GLU A 40 -8.30 7.83 5.69
CA GLU A 40 -9.06 6.87 4.89
C GLU A 40 -8.31 5.53 4.68
N PHE A 41 -7.03 5.60 4.33
CA PHE A 41 -6.21 4.44 3.94
C PHE A 41 -5.24 3.97 5.04
N GLY A 42 -5.02 4.78 6.07
CA GLY A 42 -4.05 4.52 7.13
C GLY A 42 -2.60 4.77 6.67
N HIS A 43 -1.66 4.49 7.57
CA HIS A 43 -0.24 4.58 7.26
C HIS A 43 0.17 3.54 6.21
N ASN A 44 1.14 3.91 5.37
CA ASN A 44 1.76 3.00 4.42
C ASN A 44 2.71 2.06 5.16
N GLU A 45 2.13 1.07 5.81
CA GLU A 45 2.83 0.04 6.57
C GLU A 45 2.32 -1.34 6.15
N LEU A 46 3.24 -2.31 6.16
CA LEU A 46 2.86 -3.70 6.05
C LEU A 46 2.14 -4.08 7.34
N GLU A 47 1.07 -4.86 7.23
CA GLU A 47 0.55 -5.52 8.42
C GLU A 47 1.66 -6.40 8.98
N GLU A 48 1.94 -6.26 10.29
CA GLU A 48 2.85 -7.18 10.95
C GLU A 48 2.35 -8.59 10.68
N GLY A 49 3.18 -9.40 10.01
CA GLY A 49 2.89 -10.79 9.77
C GLY A 49 2.64 -11.44 11.12
N GLY A 50 1.38 -11.78 11.38
CA GLY A 50 1.00 -12.47 12.61
C GLY A 50 1.94 -13.65 12.80
N ASN A 51 2.40 -13.87 14.03
CA ASN A 51 3.33 -14.93 14.40
C ASN A 51 2.80 -16.28 13.92
N ASP A 52 3.07 -16.63 12.66
CA ASP A 52 2.52 -17.82 12.05
C ASP A 52 3.31 -18.99 12.62
N GLN A 53 2.74 -19.63 13.64
CA GLN A 53 3.30 -20.82 14.28
C GLN A 53 3.59 -21.93 13.27
N SER A 54 3.02 -21.85 12.05
CA SER A 54 3.34 -22.76 10.93
C SER A 54 4.80 -22.65 10.45
N TRP A 55 5.41 -21.45 10.49
CA TRP A 55 6.82 -21.25 10.11
C TRP A 55 7.78 -21.78 11.18
N SER A 56 7.40 -21.69 12.45
CA SER A 56 8.17 -22.27 13.57
C SER A 56 8.21 -23.79 13.51
N ASN A 57 7.11 -24.44 13.12
CA ASN A 57 7.04 -25.91 13.07
C ASN A 57 7.80 -26.50 11.87
N SER A 58 7.86 -25.78 10.75
CA SER A 58 8.62 -26.20 9.56
C SER A 58 10.13 -26.14 9.77
N SER A 59 10.62 -25.16 10.55
CA SER A 59 12.05 -25.02 10.87
C SER A 59 12.55 -26.11 11.83
N SER A 60 11.65 -26.79 12.55
CA SER A 60 12.01 -27.85 13.50
C SER A 60 12.26 -29.20 12.83
N ASN A 61 11.69 -29.43 11.63
CA ASN A 61 11.89 -30.66 10.85
C ASN A 61 13.12 -30.63 9.93
N LEU A 62 13.90 -29.55 9.97
CA LEU A 62 15.14 -29.38 9.20
C LEU A 62 16.38 -29.30 10.11
N ARG A 63 16.46 -30.17 11.13
CA ARG A 63 17.73 -30.47 11.81
C ARG A 63 18.20 -31.83 11.34
N ILE A 64 19.37 -31.80 10.69
CA ILE A 64 20.18 -32.93 10.19
C ILE A 64 20.55 -33.85 11.35
#